data_AF-A0A259DLU0-F1
#
_entry.id   AF-A0A259DLU0-F1
#
_cell.length_a   1.000
_cell.length_b   1.000
_cell.length_c   1.000
_cell.angle_alpha   90.00
_cell.angle_beta   90.00
_cell.angle_gamma   90.00
#
_symmetry.space_group_name_H-M   'P 1'
#
loop_
_entity.id
_entity.type
_entity.pdbx_description
1 polymer ?
#
loop_
_entity_poly.entity_id
_entity_poly.type
_entity_poly.pdbx_seq_one_letter_code
_entity_poly.pdbx_strand_id
1 'polypeptide(L)' 'MSLAVEILISALLIIGGSFGLIGSFGLLKLRDPMQRLHAPTKATTVGVGASLIAAAATMVWQTGTASWQGVMVAA' A
#
# COMPACT_ATOMS: atom_id res chain seq x y z
N MET A 1 0.97 -21.60 -1.12
CA MET A 1 1.76 -20.52 -0.49
C MET A 1 2.20 -21.04 0.87
N SER A 2 3.41 -20.74 1.33
CA SER A 2 3.75 -21.10 2.72
C SER A 2 2.96 -20.20 3.67
N LEU A 3 2.57 -20.73 4.83
CA LEU A 3 1.76 -20.02 5.82
C LEU A 3 2.44 -18.68 6.24
N ALA A 4 3.77 -18.65 6.27
CA ALA A 4 4.55 -17.44 6.52
C ALA A 4 4.34 -16.34 5.45
N VAL A 5 4.21 -16.72 4.17
CA VAL A 5 3.99 -15.77 3.05
C VAL A 5 2.56 -15.21 3.09
N GLU A 6 1.57 -16.04 3.44
CA GLU A 6 0.18 -15.59 3.61
C GLU A 6 0.04 -14.58 4.75
N ILE A 7 0.69 -14.83 5.88
CA ILE A 7 0.73 -13.88 7.01
C ILE A 7 1.39 -12.57 6.58
N LEU A 8 2.52 -12.64 5.87
CA LEU A 8 3.25 -11.45 5.42
C LEU A 8 2.40 -10.58 4.48
N ILE A 9 1.77 -11.19 3.47
CA ILE A 9 0.89 -10.49 2.51
C ILE A 9 -0.31 -9.87 3.23
N SER A 10 -0.95 -10.64 4.12
CA SER A 10 -2.10 -10.16 4.89
C SER A 10 -1.74 -8.97 5.78
N ALA A 11 -0.59 -9.03 6.44
CA ALA A 11 -0.07 -7.91 7.24
C ALA A 11 0.20 -6.67 6.39
N LEU A 12 0.82 -6.84 5.22
CA LEU A 12 1.09 -5.74 4.28
C LEU A 12 -0.20 -5.07 3.78
N LEU A 13 -1.24 -5.85 3.50
CA LEU A 13 -2.55 -5.33 3.10
C LEU A 13 -3.26 -4.59 4.22
N ILE A 14 -3.22 -5.12 5.45
CA ILE A 14 -3.78 -4.44 6.63
C ILE A 14 -3.07 -3.10 6.85
N ILE A 15 -1.74 -3.08 6.80
CA ILE A 15 -0.96 -1.84 6.92
C ILE A 15 -1.32 -0.88 5.78
N GLY A 16 -1.36 -1.35 4.53
CA GLY A 16 -1.74 -0.55 3.36
C GLY A 16 -3.11 0.10 3.48
N GLY A 17 -4.12 -0.68 3.87
CA GLY A 17 -5.48 -0.19 4.11
C GLY A 17 -5.58 0.77 5.29
N SER A 18 -4.86 0.51 6.38
CA SER A 18 -4.79 1.38 7.55
C SER A 18 -4.24 2.76 7.19
N PHE A 19 -3.16 2.80 6.41
CA PHE A 19 -2.59 4.06 5.92
C PHE A 19 -3.58 4.81 5.02
N GLY A 20 -4.32 4.12 4.15
CA GLY A 20 -5.41 4.73 3.37
C GLY A 20 -6.45 5.44 4.24
N LEU A 21 -6.92 4.77 5.30
CA LEU A 21 -7.88 5.33 6.26
C LEU A 21 -7.30 6.54 7.01
N ILE A 22 -6.05 6.45 7.49
CA ILE A 22 -5.36 7.54 8.19
C ILE A 22 -5.17 8.76 7.27
N GLY A 23 -4.83 8.53 6.00
CA GLY A 23 -4.69 9.59 5.00
C GLY A 23 -5.99 10.32 4.71
N SER A 24 -7.09 9.57 4.49
CA SER A 24 -8.42 10.14 4.29
C SER A 24 -8.93 10.88 5.53
N PHE A 25 -8.66 10.35 6.72
CA PHE A 25 -9.03 11.01 7.98
C PHE A 25 -8.22 12.30 8.22
N GLY A 26 -6.93 12.30 7.88
CA GLY A 26 -6.08 13.50 7.92
C GLY A 26 -6.63 14.62 7.04
N LEU A 27 -7.15 14.31 5.86
CA LEU A 27 -7.77 15.29 4.97
C LEU A 27 -8.98 16.01 5.59
N LEU A 28 -9.73 15.33 6.47
CA LEU A 28 -10.91 15.86 7.16
C LEU A 28 -10.55 16.60 8.47
N LYS A 29 -9.51 16.16 9.18
CA LYS A 29 -9.16 16.64 10.52
C LYS A 29 -8.24 17.87 10.54
N LEU A 30 -7.39 18.05 9.53
CA LEU A 30 -6.35 19.09 9.53
C LEU A 30 -6.91 20.45 9.08
N ARG A 31 -6.56 21.52 9.82
CA ARG A 31 -7.07 22.90 9.62
C ARG A 31 -6.42 23.61 8.44
N ASP A 32 -5.12 23.42 8.21
CA ASP A 32 -4.40 24.13 7.15
C ASP A 32 -4.36 23.36 5.81
N PRO A 33 -4.54 24.04 4.66
CA PRO A 33 -4.51 23.39 3.34
C PRO A 33 -3.22 22.60 3.08
N MET A 34 -2.08 23.12 3.51
CA MET A 34 -0.78 22.47 3.30
C MET A 34 -0.63 21.19 4.13
N GLN A 35 -1.19 21.18 5.35
CA GLN A 35 -1.24 19.99 6.20
C GLN A 35 -2.20 18.94 5.64
N ARG A 36 -3.34 19.38 5.08
CA ARG A 36 -4.30 18.51 4.38
C ARG A 36 -3.70 17.88 3.13
N LEU A 37 -2.72 18.47 2.47
CA LEU A 37 -2.06 17.85 1.33
C LEU A 37 -0.93 16.87 1.74
N HIS A 38 -0.19 17.18 2.80
CA HIS A 38 0.94 16.35 3.26
C HIS A 38 0.51 15.05 3.95
N ALA A 39 -0.60 15.07 4.69
CA ALA A 39 -1.14 13.88 5.35
C ALA A 39 -1.55 12.76 4.36
N PRO A 40 -2.37 13.02 3.32
CA PRO A 40 -2.74 12.03 2.34
C PRO A 40 -1.57 11.63 1.44
N THR A 41 -0.63 12.51 1.08
CA THR A 41 0.50 12.14 0.19
C THR A 41 1.47 11.18 0.85
N LYS A 42 1.75 11.30 2.16
CA LYS A 42 2.55 10.34 2.92
C LYS A 42 1.80 9.01 3.15
N ALA A 43 0.50 9.12 3.40
CA ALA A 43 -0.34 7.95 3.62
C ALA A 43 -0.48 7.09 2.34
N THR A 44 -0.68 7.71 1.17
CA THR A 44 -0.83 6.97 -0.07
C THR A 44 0.49 6.42 -0.60
N THR A 45 1.63 7.11 -0.49
CA THR A 45 2.93 6.56 -0.92
C THR A 45 3.29 5.29 -0.15
N VAL A 46 3.16 5.30 1.18
CA VAL A 46 3.45 4.12 2.00
C VAL A 46 2.36 3.06 1.85
N GLY A 47 1.07 3.45 1.85
CA GLY A 47 -0.04 2.51 1.82
C GLY A 47 -0.24 1.81 0.46
N VAL A 48 -0.15 2.57 -0.63
CA VAL A 48 -0.23 2.02 -2.00
C VAL A 48 1.03 1.23 -2.32
N GLY A 49 2.22 1.70 -1.91
CA GLY A 49 3.47 0.96 -2.06
C GLY A 49 3.43 -0.41 -1.37
N ALA A 50 2.97 -0.48 -0.12
CA ALA A 50 2.79 -1.74 0.61
C ALA A 50 1.80 -2.69 -0.10
N SER A 51 0.70 -2.15 -0.62
CA SER A 51 -0.31 -2.94 -1.34
C SER A 51 0.22 -3.48 -2.68
N LEU A 52 1.04 -2.71 -3.39
CA LEU A 52 1.67 -3.12 -4.64
C LEU A 52 2.75 -4.19 -4.41
N ILE A 53 3.55 -4.09 -3.35
CA ILE A 53 4.51 -5.12 -2.96
C ILE A 53 3.79 -6.43 -2.63
N ALA A 54 2.66 -6.37 -1.92
CA ALA A 54 1.82 -7.53 -1.62
C ALA A 54 1.28 -8.18 -2.91
N ALA A 55 0.81 -7.37 -3.86
CA ALA A 55 0.33 -7.84 -5.15
C ALA A 55 1.45 -8.48 -5.99
N ALA A 56 2.63 -7.87 -6.03
CA ALA A 56 3.79 -8.42 -6.73
C ALA A 56 4.23 -9.77 -6.14
N ALA A 57 4.29 -9.88 -4.81
CA ALA A 57 4.61 -11.14 -4.13
C ALA A 57 3.60 -12.25 -4.44
N THR A 58 2.31 -11.91 -4.49
CA THR A 58 1.25 -12.86 -4.82
C THR A 58 1.30 -13.29 -6.29
N MET A 59 1.56 -12.38 -7.23
CA MET A 59 1.72 -12.70 -8.65
C MET A 59 2.92 -13.59 -8.95
N VAL A 60 4.07 -13.29 -8.33
CA VAL A 60 5.27 -14.14 -8.48
C VAL A 60 4.98 -15.56 -8.01
N TRP A 61 4.21 -15.72 -6.94
CA TRP A 61 3.83 -17.04 -6.43
C TRP A 61 2.85 -17.77 -7.37
N GLN A 62 1.83 -17.09 -7.89
CA GLN A 62 0.77 -17.74 -8.66
C GLN A 62 1.13 -17.99 -10.12
N THR A 63 1.84 -17.06 -10.75
CA THR A 63 2.03 -17.04 -12.20
C THR A 63 3.49 -17.24 -12.61
N GLY A 64 4.41 -17.29 -11.65
CA GLY A 64 5.86 -17.38 -11.89
C GLY A 64 6.45 -16.18 -12.66
N THR A 65 5.64 -15.14 -12.88
CA THR A 65 5.96 -13.97 -13.69
C THR A 65 5.60 -12.72 -12.91
N ALA A 66 6.58 -11.82 -12.74
CA ALA A 66 6.33 -10.50 -12.19
C ALA A 66 5.80 -9.60 -13.31
N SER A 67 4.63 -8.97 -13.12
CA SER A 67 4.16 -7.97 -14.08
C SER A 67 4.99 -6.70 -13.95
N TRP A 68 5.63 -6.28 -15.06
CA TRP A 68 6.44 -5.07 -15.08
C TRP A 68 5.59 -3.82 -14.81
N GLN A 69 4.30 -3.84 -15.20
CA GLN A 69 3.40 -2.72 -14.94
C GLN A 69 3.18 -2.49 -13.44
N GLY A 70 3.00 -3.55 -12.64
CA GLY A 70 2.78 -3.42 -11.20
C GLY A 70 4.01 -2.88 -10.46
N VAL A 71 5.21 -3.23 -10.92
CA VAL A 71 6.47 -2.73 -10.37
C VAL A 71 6.70 -1.26 -10.76
N MET A 72 6.40 -0.89 -12.01
CA MET A 72 6.53 0.49 -12.48
C MET A 72 5.55 1.45 -11.81
N VAL A 73 4.38 0.99 -11.37
CA VAL A 73 3.42 1.82 -10.62
C VAL A 73 3.83 1.96 -9.15
N ALA A 74 4.67 1.07 -8.64
CA ALA A 74 5.15 1.08 -7.25
C ALA A 74 6.43 1.90 -7.03
N ALA A 75 7.19 2.16 -8.09
CA ALA A 75 8.44 2.93 -8.10
C ALA A 75 8.20 4.40 -8.46
#